data_AF-A0A919JZD1-F1
#
_entry.id   AF-A0A919JZD1-F1
#
_cell.length_a   1.000
_cell.length_b   1.000
_cell.length_c   1.000
_cell.angle_alpha   90.00
_cell.angle_beta   90.00
_cell.angle_gamma   90.00
#
_symmetry.space_group_name_H-M   'P 1'
#
loop_
_entity.id
_entity.type
_entity.pdbx_description
1 polymer ?
#
loop_
_entity_poly.entity_id
_entity_poly.type
_entity_poly.pdbx_seq_one_letter_code
_entity_poly.pdbx_strand_id
1 'polypeptide(L)' 'MPHADTLTVVHHDDTRTRFKDVRYELHRDGIRIWSAEGEHLVTDILMTQAYRQRATAG' A
#
# COMPACT_ATOMS: atom_id res chain seq x y z
N MET A 1 5.45 -10.31 5.22
CA MET A 1 5.02 -9.11 4.46
C MET A 1 4.03 -9.48 3.36
N PRO A 2 2.77 -9.05 3.47
CA PRO A 2 1.84 -9.02 2.35
C PRO A 2 2.43 -8.38 1.09
N HIS A 3 1.99 -8.86 -0.08
CA HIS A 3 2.26 -8.28 -1.38
C HIS A 3 0.94 -7.87 -2.05
N ALA A 4 0.95 -6.71 -2.69
CA ALA A 4 -0.16 -6.16 -3.46
C ALA A 4 0.34 -5.59 -4.79
N ASP A 5 -0.37 -5.90 -5.88
CA ASP A 5 -0.11 -5.33 -7.21
C ASP A 5 -0.45 -3.84 -7.24
N THR A 6 -1.45 -3.43 -6.46
CA THR A 6 -1.74 -2.03 -6.17
C THR A 6 -2.08 -1.87 -4.70
N LEU A 7 -1.47 -0.88 -4.06
CA LEU A 7 -1.83 -0.42 -2.73
C LEU A 7 -2.22 1.06 -2.82
N THR A 8 -3.46 1.37 -2.46
CA THR A 8 -3.93 2.76 -2.32
C THR A 8 -3.99 3.12 -0.85
N VAL A 9 -3.36 4.22 -0.47
CA VAL A 9 -3.46 4.83 0.84
C VAL A 9 -4.30 6.09 0.73
N VAL A 10 -5.35 6.19 1.53
CA VAL A 10 -6.18 7.39 1.67
C VAL A 10 -5.74 8.10 2.95
N HIS A 11 -5.43 9.38 2.82
CA HIS A 11 -4.94 10.25 3.88
C HIS A 11 -6.12 10.99 4.56
N HIS A 12 -5.89 11.62 5.72
CA HIS A 12 -6.97 12.35 6.42
C HIS A 12 -7.37 13.65 5.72
N ASP A 13 -6.53 14.17 4.84
CA ASP A 13 -6.83 15.31 3.97
C ASP A 13 -7.55 14.91 2.67
N ASP A 14 -8.06 13.68 2.61
CA ASP A 14 -8.72 13.04 1.45
C ASP A 14 -7.82 12.85 0.22
N THR A 15 -6.52 13.13 0.32
CA THR A 15 -5.56 12.80 -0.75
C THR A 15 -5.35 11.29 -0.81
N ARG A 16 -4.88 10.82 -1.98
CA ARG A 16 -4.66 9.39 -2.23
C ARG A 16 -3.29 9.16 -2.84
N THR A 17 -2.51 8.29 -2.21
CA THR A 17 -1.24 7.82 -2.75
C THR A 17 -1.41 6.41 -3.27
N ARG A 18 -0.97 6.15 -4.50
CA ARG A 18 -1.07 4.83 -5.14
C ARG A 18 0.31 4.26 -5.37
N PHE A 19 0.54 3.08 -4.82
CA PHE A 19 1.73 2.28 -5.03
C PHE A 19 1.43 1.07 -5.92
N LYS A 20 2.44 0.61 -6.67
CA LYS A 20 2.35 -0.56 -7.55
C LYS A 20 3.41 -1.58 -7.15
N ASP A 21 3.07 -2.86 -7.26
CA ASP A 21 3.97 -3.98 -6.98
C ASP A 21 4.74 -3.79 -5.67
N VAL A 22 4.00 -3.73 -4.57
CA VAL A 22 4.59 -3.42 -3.26
C VAL A 22 4.45 -4.54 -2.27
N ARG A 23 5.42 -4.60 -1.35
CA ARG A 23 5.24 -5.25 -0.07
C ARG A 23 4.91 -4.22 0.99
N TYR A 24 4.13 -4.59 1.99
CA TYR A 24 3.79 -3.66 3.06
C TYR A 24 3.66 -4.35 4.42
N GLU A 25 3.80 -3.56 5.48
CA GLU A 25 3.59 -3.96 6.87
C GLU A 25 2.74 -2.91 7.58
N LEU A 26 1.66 -3.35 8.23
CA LEU A 26 0.82 -2.50 9.06
C LEU A 26 1.41 -2.48 10.47
N HIS A 27 1.65 -1.28 10.97
CA HIS A 27 2.10 -1.00 12.33
C HIS A 27 1.02 -0.18 13.05
N ARG A 28 1.16 -0.03 14.38
CA ARG A 28 0.27 0.81 15.17
C ARG A 28 0.32 2.28 14.74
N ASP A 29 1.49 2.74 14.31
CA ASP A 29 1.76 4.15 14.02
C ASP A 29 1.72 4.45 12.52
N GLY A 30 1.35 3.48 11.67
CA GLY A 30 1.29 3.67 10.23
C GLY A 30 1.49 2.40 9.40
N ILE A 31 1.84 2.59 8.14
CA ILE A 31 2.19 1.52 7.19
C ILE A 31 3.59 1.75 6.66
N ARG A 32 4.39 0.69 6.63
CA ARG A 32 5.66 0.67 5.93
C ARG A 32 5.47 -0.04 4.59
N ILE A 33 5.95 0.57 3.51
CA ILE A 33 5.71 0.12 2.14
C ILE A 33 7.06 0.03 1.43
N TRP A 34 7.34 -1.10 0.79
CA TRP A 34 8.53 -1.32 -0.02
C TRP A 34 8.12 -1.43 -1.48
N SER A 35 8.65 -0.52 -2.29
CA SER A 35 8.39 -0.39 -3.72
C SER A 35 9.70 -0.36 -4.51
N ALA A 36 9.61 -0.36 -5.84
CA ALA A 36 10.78 -0.15 -6.70
C ALA A 36 11.46 1.22 -6.48
N GLU A 37 10.73 2.20 -5.97
CA GLU A 37 11.24 3.55 -5.65
C GLU A 37 11.90 3.62 -4.27
N GLY A 38 11.84 2.54 -3.49
CA GLY A 38 12.39 2.45 -2.15
C GLY A 38 11.34 2.21 -1.06
N GLU A 39 11.75 2.44 0.18
CA GLU A 39 10.92 2.33 1.38
C GLU A 39 10.17 3.63 1.66
N HIS A 40 8.88 3.51 1.95
CA HIS A 40 7.99 4.60 2.33
C HIS A 40 7.38 4.30 3.70
N LEU A 41 7.41 5.28 4.59
CA LEU A 41 6.67 5.24 5.85
C LEU A 41 5.54 6.25 5.76
N VAL A 42 4.30 5.77 5.86
CA VAL A 42 3.11 6.63 5.87
C VAL A 42 2.42 6.47 7.21
N THR A 43 2.24 7.57 7.93
CA THR A 43 1.62 7.58 9.26
C THR A 43 0.24 8.27 9.25
N ASP A 44 0.02 9.17 8.29
CA ASP A 44 -1.27 9.82 8.08
C ASP A 44 -2.17 8.95 7.19
N ILE A 45 -2.90 8.03 7.82
CA ILE A 45 -3.72 7.04 7.12
C ILE A 45 -5.14 7.08 7.66
N LEU A 46 -6.09 7.37 6.78
CA LEU A 46 -7.51 7.14 7.02
C LEU A 46 -7.88 5.69 6.64
N MET A 47 -7.39 5.20 5.50
CA MET A 47 -7.74 3.88 4.97
C MET A 47 -6.63 3.33 4.06
N THR A 48 -6.50 2.00 4.01
CA THR A 48 -5.68 1.30 3.01
C THR A 48 -6.52 0.34 2.18
N GLN A 49 -6.27 0.29 0.88
CA GLN A 49 -6.90 -0.63 -0.06
C GLN A 49 -5.82 -1.39 -0.81
N ALA A 50 -5.65 -2.67 -0.48
CA ALA A 50 -4.72 -3.57 -1.16
C ALA A 50 -5.47 -4.42 -2.19
N TYR A 51 -5.02 -4.38 -3.44
CA TYR A 51 -5.52 -5.22 -4.50
C TYR A 51 -4.42 -6.17 -4.98
N ARG A 52 -4.75 -7.46 -5.03
CA ARG A 52 -3.95 -8.48 -5.71
C ARG A 52 -4.74 -8.97 -6.92
N GLN A 53 -4.22 -8.70 -8.11
CA GLN A 53 -4.72 -9.29 -9.35
C GLN A 53 -4.40 -10.79 -9.29
N ARG A 54 -5.43 -11.61 -9.08
CA ARG A 54 -5.29 -13.04 -9.34
C ARG A 54 -4.98 -13.19 -10.83
N ALA A 55 -3.85 -13.78 -11.16
CA ALA A 55 -3.63 -14.27 -12.51
C ALA A 55 -4.79 -15.21 -12.83
N THR A 56 -5.63 -14.83 -13.79
CA THR A 56 -6.64 -15.71 -14.35
C THR A 56 -5.85 -16.88 -14.95
N ALA A 57 -5.97 -18.07 -14.36
CA ALA A 57 -5.41 -19.27 -14.95
C ALA A 57 -6.09 -19.45 -16.32
N GLY A 58 -5.32 -19.24 -17.38
CA GLY A 58 -5.72 -19.50 -18.76
C GLY A 58 -5.53 -20.96 -19.13
#